data_AF-A0A2G6YEK9-F1
#
_entry.id   AF-A0A2G6YEK9-F1
#
_cell.length_a   1.000
_cell.length_b   1.000
_cell.length_c   1.000
_cell.angle_alpha   90.00
_cell.angle_beta   90.00
_cell.angle_gamma   90.00
#
_symmetry.space_group_name_H-M   'P 1'
#
loop_
_entity.id
_entity.type
_entity.pdbx_description
1 polymer ?
#
loop_
_entity_poly.entity_id
_entity_poly.type
_entity_poly.pdbx_seq_one_letter_code
_entity_poly.pdbx_strand_id
1 'polypeptide(L)'
;MSRVGRTTVAEARNLIVGAVGLIKCRIKGDGQAALAARNTLEPALVEHEFLRTAPFKTISLILRYGERDNLNPEIGSVDLKRAFLPVAVELNARRLEKLDVLTMTQEFRTVMIEVLCDVAANFDLPYRFLDELRLPVSAPNS
;
A
#
# COMPACT_ATOMS: atom_id res chain seq x y z
N MET A 1 -9.92 41.80 -10.33
CA MET A 1 -8.80 40.87 -10.08
C MET A 1 -9.10 40.13 -8.78
N SER A 2 -9.59 38.89 -8.84
CA SER A 2 -9.80 38.06 -7.65
C SER A 2 -8.99 36.79 -7.82
N ARG A 3 -7.93 36.63 -7.03
CA ARG A 3 -7.17 35.38 -6.95
C ARG A 3 -8.00 34.37 -6.16
N VAL A 4 -8.62 33.43 -6.86
CA VAL A 4 -9.18 32.22 -6.26
C VAL A 4 -7.99 31.38 -5.80
N GLY A 5 -7.68 31.45 -4.50
CA GLY A 5 -6.79 30.50 -3.85
C GLY A 5 -7.48 29.14 -3.84
N ARG A 6 -7.17 28.30 -4.83
CA ARG A 6 -7.55 26.89 -4.83
C ARG A 6 -6.61 26.16 -3.87
N THR A 7 -6.91 26.19 -2.57
CA THR A 7 -6.29 25.27 -1.63
C THR A 7 -6.97 23.92 -1.84
N THR A 8 -6.43 23.09 -2.73
CA THR A 8 -6.75 21.66 -2.73
C THR A 8 -6.29 21.11 -1.39
N VAL A 9 -7.22 20.95 -0.44
CA VAL A 9 -7.02 20.04 0.69
C VAL A 9 -6.63 18.71 0.05
N ALA A 10 -5.43 18.21 0.33
CA ALA A 10 -5.07 16.87 -0.10
C ALA A 10 -6.13 15.94 0.50
N GLU A 11 -6.99 15.36 -0.34
CA GLU A 11 -7.99 14.39 0.11
C GLU A 11 -7.28 13.33 0.95
N ALA A 12 -7.84 13.06 2.14
CA ALA A 12 -7.33 12.02 3.00
C ALA A 12 -7.34 10.70 2.20
N ARG A 13 -6.16 10.09 2.05
CA ARG A 13 -5.99 8.83 1.32
C ARG A 13 -6.34 7.66 2.21
N ASN A 14 -6.93 6.61 1.64
CA ASN A 14 -7.15 5.36 2.37
C ASN A 14 -5.82 4.64 2.60
N LEU A 15 -4.88 4.73 1.65
CA LEU A 15 -3.56 4.11 1.74
C LEU A 15 -2.43 5.11 1.46
N ILE A 16 -1.50 5.21 2.39
CA ILE A 16 -0.20 5.87 2.21
C ILE A 16 0.89 4.82 2.31
N VAL A 17 1.86 4.89 1.40
CA VAL A 17 2.99 3.96 1.33
C VAL A 17 4.29 4.73 1.43
N GLY A 18 5.16 4.27 2.33
CA GLY A 18 6.56 4.68 2.42
C GLY A 18 7.47 3.46 2.40
N ALA A 19 8.78 3.70 2.37
CA ALA A 19 9.78 2.66 2.42
C ALA A 19 10.98 3.07 3.28
N VAL A 20 11.65 2.08 3.88
CA VAL A 20 12.86 2.29 4.70
C VAL A 20 13.81 1.10 4.56
N GLY A 21 15.11 1.36 4.50
CA GLY A 21 16.13 0.31 4.54
C GLY A 21 16.44 -0.13 5.98
N LEU A 22 16.33 -1.43 6.27
CA LEU A 22 16.86 -2.04 7.49
C LEU A 22 18.34 -2.42 7.32
N ILE A 23 18.76 -2.62 6.07
CA ILE A 23 20.14 -2.87 5.67
C ILE A 23 20.59 -1.86 4.61
N LYS A 24 21.89 -1.82 4.34
CA LYS A 24 22.45 -1.02 3.24
C LYS A 24 22.04 -1.64 1.89
N CYS A 25 21.14 -0.97 1.18
CA CYS A 25 20.69 -1.35 -0.16
C CYS A 25 20.45 -0.12 -1.04
N ARG A 26 20.34 -0.33 -2.35
CA ARG A 26 19.93 0.69 -3.31
C ARG A 26 18.96 0.11 -4.32
N ILE A 27 17.68 0.22 -4.04
CA ILE A 27 16.61 -0.26 -4.90
C ILE A 27 16.22 0.88 -5.85
N LYS A 28 16.55 0.75 -7.13
CA LYS A 28 16.33 1.83 -8.10
C LYS A 28 14.85 1.89 -8.49
N GLY A 29 14.22 3.06 -8.31
CA GLY A 29 12.84 3.28 -8.74
C GLY A 29 11.79 2.72 -7.78
N ASP A 30 12.18 2.37 -6.55
CA ASP A 30 11.32 1.85 -5.50
C ASP A 30 10.14 2.78 -5.18
N GLY A 31 10.39 4.08 -4.98
CA GLY A 31 9.35 5.06 -4.71
C GLY A 31 8.34 5.19 -5.86
N GLN A 32 8.82 5.13 -7.11
CA GLN A 32 7.95 5.15 -8.29
C GLN A 32 7.09 3.88 -8.36
N ALA A 33 7.67 2.71 -8.14
CA ALA A 33 6.96 1.45 -8.14
C ALA A 33 5.91 1.38 -7.02
N ALA A 34 6.26 1.83 -5.82
CA ALA A 34 5.36 1.82 -4.65
C ALA A 34 4.16 2.75 -4.86
N LEU A 35 4.40 3.96 -5.39
CA LEU A 35 3.34 4.89 -5.73
C LEU A 35 2.44 4.38 -6.86
N ALA A 36 3.03 3.79 -7.91
CA ALA A 36 2.27 3.18 -9.00
C ALA A 36 1.37 2.05 -8.49
N ALA A 37 1.92 1.14 -7.68
CA ALA A 37 1.15 0.06 -7.05
C ALA A 37 -0.01 0.59 -6.21
N ARG A 38 0.25 1.54 -5.29
CA ARG A 38 -0.79 2.17 -4.46
C ARG A 38 -1.88 2.82 -5.31
N ASN A 39 -1.50 3.56 -6.36
CA ASN A 39 -2.45 4.24 -7.22
C ASN A 39 -3.37 3.28 -7.98
N THR A 40 -2.95 2.03 -8.22
CA THR A 40 -3.85 1.01 -8.80
C THR A 40 -4.87 0.45 -7.80
N LEU A 41 -4.57 0.51 -6.49
CA LEU A 41 -5.44 -0.03 -5.44
C LEU A 41 -6.40 1.02 -4.87
N GLU A 42 -5.96 2.27 -4.77
CA GLU A 42 -6.72 3.36 -4.13
C GLU A 42 -8.16 3.49 -4.65
N PRO A 43 -8.46 3.45 -5.97
CA PRO A 43 -9.83 3.56 -6.45
C PRO A 43 -10.75 2.48 -5.89
N ALA A 44 -10.29 1.22 -5.84
CA ALA A 44 -11.06 0.10 -5.30
C ALA A 44 -11.27 0.26 -3.78
N LEU A 45 -10.26 0.72 -3.04
CA LEU A 45 -10.41 0.99 -1.60
C LEU A 45 -11.48 2.05 -1.32
N VAL A 46 -11.60 3.05 -2.19
CA VAL A 46 -12.61 4.12 -2.10
C VAL A 46 -13.99 3.61 -2.51
N GLU A 47 -14.09 2.95 -3.67
CA GLU A 47 -15.34 2.42 -4.23
C GLU A 47 -16.03 1.44 -3.28
N HIS A 48 -15.27 0.56 -2.65
CA HIS A 48 -15.79 -0.43 -1.71
C HIS A 48 -15.87 0.08 -0.26
N GLU A 49 -15.66 1.38 -0.05
CA GLU A 49 -15.73 2.03 1.26
C GLU A 49 -14.92 1.28 2.34
N PHE A 50 -13.72 0.80 1.98
CA PHE A 50 -12.93 -0.18 2.73
C PHE A 50 -12.74 0.20 4.21
N LEU A 51 -12.56 1.49 4.50
CA LEU A 51 -12.29 2.03 5.84
C LEU A 51 -13.52 2.64 6.52
N ARG A 52 -14.74 2.44 6.00
CA ARG A 52 -15.95 3.11 6.51
C ARG A 52 -16.22 2.81 7.98
N THR A 53 -16.06 1.56 8.40
CA THR A 53 -16.29 1.07 9.76
C THR A 53 -15.01 1.05 10.62
N ALA A 54 -13.85 1.35 10.03
CA ALA A 54 -12.57 1.29 10.72
C ALA A 54 -12.43 2.42 11.76
N PRO A 55 -11.74 2.18 12.90
CA PRO A 55 -11.41 3.23 13.88
C PRO A 55 -10.29 4.17 13.40
N PHE A 56 -9.92 4.12 12.13
CA PHE A 56 -8.91 4.92 11.47
C PHE A 56 -9.40 5.33 10.07
N LYS A 57 -8.75 6.33 9.47
CA LYS A 57 -9.08 6.86 8.14
C LYS A 57 -8.01 6.60 7.10
N THR A 58 -6.81 6.20 7.53
CA THR A 58 -5.70 5.90 6.63
C THR A 58 -4.87 4.76 7.17
N ILE A 59 -4.48 3.85 6.27
CA ILE A 59 -3.44 2.85 6.52
C ILE A 59 -2.11 3.46 6.08
N SER A 60 -1.15 3.52 7.00
CA SER A 60 0.21 3.97 6.72
C SER A 60 1.13 2.75 6.64
N LEU A 61 1.35 2.27 5.42
CA LEU A 61 2.17 1.09 5.13
C LEU A 61 3.64 1.48 4.91
N ILE A 62 4.56 0.83 5.63
CA ILE A 62 6.00 0.94 5.42
C ILE A 62 6.56 -0.37 4.86
N LEU A 63 7.13 -0.31 3.66
CA LEU A 63 7.93 -1.39 3.09
C LEU A 63 9.35 -1.34 3.69
N ARG A 64 9.72 -2.32 4.49
CA ARG A 64 11.02 -2.41 5.15
C ARG A 64 11.96 -3.30 4.32
N TYR A 65 13.05 -2.74 3.81
CA TYR A 65 14.01 -3.48 2.99
C TYR A 65 15.06 -4.16 3.87
N GLY A 66 14.90 -5.47 4.05
CA GLY A 66 15.72 -6.30 4.92
C GLY A 66 16.40 -7.45 4.19
N GLU A 67 16.75 -8.49 4.94
CA GLU A 67 17.48 -9.66 4.44
C GLU A 67 16.55 -10.74 3.89
N ARG A 68 15.25 -10.67 4.20
CA ARG A 68 14.24 -11.67 3.87
C ARG A 68 12.90 -11.06 3.50
N ASP A 69 12.06 -11.84 2.84
CA ASP A 69 10.64 -11.54 2.75
C ASP A 69 9.96 -12.07 4.02
N ASN A 70 9.23 -11.21 4.73
CA ASN A 70 8.32 -11.57 5.81
C ASN A 70 6.99 -10.89 5.55
N LEU A 71 6.08 -11.63 4.91
CA LEU A 71 4.77 -11.14 4.49
C LEU A 71 3.73 -11.16 5.61
N ASN A 72 4.07 -11.56 6.83
CA ASN A 72 3.22 -11.38 8.00
C ASN A 72 3.36 -9.93 8.51
N PRO A 73 2.38 -9.04 8.28
CA PRO A 73 2.55 -7.63 8.58
C PRO A 73 2.61 -7.34 10.08
N GLU A 74 3.48 -6.42 10.46
CA GLU A 74 3.45 -5.78 11.76
C GLU A 74 2.35 -4.72 11.75
N ILE A 75 1.20 -5.03 12.35
CA ILE A 75 0.08 -4.10 12.53
C ILE A 75 0.22 -3.44 13.90
N GLY A 76 0.47 -2.13 13.92
CA GLY A 76 0.61 -1.37 15.16
C GLY A 76 -0.73 -0.91 15.74
N SER A 77 -0.65 -0.16 16.84
CA SER A 77 -1.83 0.48 17.44
C SER A 77 -2.31 1.67 16.60
N VAL A 78 -3.63 1.87 16.57
CA VAL A 78 -4.24 3.04 15.90
C VAL A 78 -3.77 4.34 16.57
N ASP A 79 -3.19 5.24 15.78
CA ASP A 79 -2.94 6.63 16.19
C ASP A 79 -4.25 7.41 16.11
N LEU A 80 -4.96 7.52 17.24
CA LEU A 80 -6.24 8.23 17.33
C LEU A 80 -6.13 9.72 17.02
N LYS A 81 -4.95 10.34 17.21
CA LYS A 81 -4.76 11.78 16.94
C LYS A 81 -4.70 12.05 15.44
N ARG A 82 -4.08 11.13 14.69
CA ARG A 82 -3.93 11.23 13.23
C ARG A 82 -4.95 10.40 12.46
N ALA A 83 -5.72 9.56 13.16
CA ALA A 83 -6.59 8.54 12.62
C ALA A 83 -5.86 7.58 11.67
N PHE A 84 -4.63 7.17 12.01
CA PHE A 84 -3.80 6.30 11.18
C PHE A 84 -3.62 4.92 11.80
N LEU A 85 -3.62 3.89 10.96
CA LEU A 85 -3.13 2.57 11.32
C LEU A 85 -1.72 2.39 10.74
N PRO A 86 -0.66 2.36 11.57
CA PRO A 86 0.67 2.02 11.11
C PRO A 86 0.76 0.52 10.82
N VAL A 87 1.28 0.18 9.63
CA VAL A 87 1.49 -1.20 9.18
C VAL A 87 2.87 -1.30 8.53
N ALA A 88 3.57 -2.41 8.73
CA ALA A 88 4.85 -2.63 8.06
C ALA A 88 5.05 -4.08 7.64
N VAL A 89 5.83 -4.28 6.58
CA VAL A 89 6.18 -5.61 6.04
C VAL A 89 7.65 -5.61 5.64
N GLU A 90 8.36 -6.73 5.83
CA GLU A 90 9.76 -6.86 5.42
C GLU A 90 9.86 -7.50 4.04
N LEU A 91 10.66 -6.91 3.15
CA LEU A 91 10.92 -7.43 1.81
C LEU A 91 12.42 -7.61 1.60
N ASN A 92 12.78 -8.67 0.87
CA ASN A 92 14.18 -8.99 0.59
C ASN A 92 14.80 -7.94 -0.34
N ALA A 93 15.68 -7.10 0.20
CA ALA A 93 16.28 -6.00 -0.54
C ALA A 93 17.13 -6.49 -1.74
N ARG A 94 17.88 -7.59 -1.56
CA ARG A 94 18.75 -8.16 -2.61
C ARG A 94 17.97 -8.73 -3.79
N ARG A 95 16.75 -9.20 -3.53
CA ARG A 95 15.81 -9.66 -4.55
C ARG A 95 15.25 -8.45 -5.32
N LEU A 96 14.78 -7.44 -4.59
CA LEU A 96 14.24 -6.20 -5.17
C LEU A 96 15.27 -5.42 -6.01
N GLU A 97 16.55 -5.40 -5.62
CA GLU A 97 17.64 -4.74 -6.37
C GLU A 97 17.78 -5.27 -7.82
N LYS A 98 17.27 -6.47 -8.11
CA LYS A 98 17.38 -7.13 -9.42
C LYS A 98 16.17 -6.89 -10.32
N LEU A 99 15.10 -6.29 -9.79
CA LEU A 99 13.86 -6.09 -10.52
C LEU A 99 13.89 -4.78 -11.30
N ASP A 100 13.24 -4.77 -12.47
CA ASP A 100 12.84 -3.52 -13.09
C ASP A 100 11.63 -2.90 -12.38
N VAL A 101 11.34 -1.65 -12.70
CA VAL A 101 10.26 -0.88 -12.05
C VAL A 101 8.88 -1.49 -12.29
N LEU A 102 8.64 -2.12 -13.46
CA LEU A 102 7.35 -2.72 -13.78
C LEU A 102 7.11 -3.98 -12.94
N THR A 103 8.08 -4.89 -12.90
CA THR A 103 8.00 -6.09 -12.06
C THR A 103 7.90 -5.73 -10.59
N MET A 104 8.69 -4.76 -10.13
CA MET A 104 8.63 -4.26 -8.75
C MET A 104 7.26 -3.65 -8.41
N THR A 105 6.63 -2.94 -9.35
CA THR A 105 5.27 -2.41 -9.17
C THR A 105 4.27 -3.53 -8.97
N GLN A 106 4.35 -4.60 -9.77
CA GLN A 106 3.47 -5.77 -9.64
C GLN A 106 3.67 -6.46 -8.29
N GLU A 107 4.93 -6.64 -7.87
CA GLU A 107 5.23 -7.24 -6.57
C GLU A 107 4.71 -6.39 -5.40
N PHE A 108 4.97 -5.09 -5.41
CA PHE A 108 4.46 -4.18 -4.38
C PHE A 108 2.94 -4.17 -4.35
N ARG A 109 2.27 -4.24 -5.50
CA ARG A 109 0.81 -4.37 -5.56
C ARG A 109 0.34 -5.65 -4.88
N THR A 110 0.95 -6.79 -5.19
CA THR A 110 0.61 -8.08 -4.56
C THR A 110 0.82 -8.02 -3.06
N VAL A 111 1.98 -7.55 -2.60
CA VAL A 111 2.28 -7.39 -1.17
C VAL A 111 1.26 -6.49 -0.49
N MET A 112 0.90 -5.36 -1.09
CA MET A 112 -0.11 -4.46 -0.53
C MET A 112 -1.48 -5.14 -0.40
N ILE A 113 -1.90 -5.93 -1.39
CA ILE A 113 -3.17 -6.68 -1.31
C ILE A 113 -3.16 -7.67 -0.15
N GLU A 114 -2.09 -8.46 0.00
CA GLU A 114 -1.95 -9.40 1.13
C GLU A 114 -2.05 -8.67 2.48
N VAL A 115 -1.30 -7.58 2.64
CA VAL A 115 -1.33 -6.77 3.87
C VAL A 115 -2.71 -6.17 4.13
N LEU A 116 -3.40 -5.70 3.09
CA LEU A 116 -4.75 -5.14 3.22
C LEU A 116 -5.77 -6.22 3.63
N CYS A 117 -5.61 -7.46 3.15
CA CYS A 117 -6.42 -8.59 3.60
C CYS A 117 -6.19 -8.91 5.08
N ASP A 118 -4.95 -8.88 5.55
CA ASP A 118 -4.65 -9.10 6.97
C ASP A 118 -5.21 -7.97 7.86
N VAL A 119 -5.11 -6.72 7.39
CA VAL A 119 -5.77 -5.58 8.06
C VAL A 119 -7.29 -5.78 8.08
N ALA A 120 -7.88 -6.23 6.97
CA ALA A 120 -9.32 -6.45 6.90
C ALA A 120 -9.77 -7.54 7.88
N ALA A 121 -9.03 -8.64 7.99
CA ALA A 121 -9.29 -9.70 8.96
C ALA A 121 -9.17 -9.20 10.41
N ASN A 122 -8.18 -8.34 10.71
CA ASN A 122 -7.94 -7.84 12.07
C ASN A 122 -8.96 -6.78 12.53
N PHE A 123 -9.66 -6.13 11.60
CA PHE A 123 -10.62 -5.05 11.89
C PHE A 123 -12.04 -5.30 11.35
N ASP A 124 -12.34 -6.52 10.88
CA ASP A 124 -13.62 -6.91 10.30
C ASP A 124 -14.08 -5.97 9.14
N LEU A 125 -13.16 -5.70 8.21
CA LEU A 125 -13.38 -4.84 7.04
C LEU A 125 -13.74 -5.68 5.79
N PRO A 126 -14.41 -5.09 4.77
CA PRO A 126 -14.70 -5.82 3.54
C PRO A 126 -13.43 -6.21 2.80
N TYR A 127 -13.24 -7.49 2.49
CA TYR A 127 -12.03 -7.99 1.81
C TYR A 127 -12.29 -8.70 0.47
N ARG A 128 -13.55 -9.02 0.13
CA ARG A 128 -13.85 -9.81 -1.08
C ARG A 128 -13.33 -9.18 -2.38
N PHE A 129 -13.38 -7.85 -2.50
CA PHE A 129 -12.84 -7.16 -3.67
C PHE A 129 -11.30 -7.25 -3.74
N LEU A 130 -10.61 -7.37 -2.60
CA LEU A 130 -9.16 -7.58 -2.57
C LEU A 130 -8.80 -8.95 -3.14
N ASP A 131 -9.62 -9.98 -2.89
CA ASP A 131 -9.45 -11.31 -3.50
C ASP A 131 -9.55 -11.27 -5.02
N GLU A 132 -10.50 -10.50 -5.55
CA GLU A 132 -10.65 -10.30 -7.00
C GLU A 132 -9.43 -9.59 -7.60
N LEU A 133 -8.84 -8.65 -6.85
CA LEU A 133 -7.62 -7.95 -7.25
C LEU A 133 -6.36 -8.84 -7.20
N ARG A 134 -6.36 -9.95 -6.47
CA ARG A 134 -5.26 -10.94 -6.46
C ARG A 134 -5.15 -11.67 -7.80
N LEU A 135 -6.25 -11.82 -8.53
CA LEU A 135 -6.25 -12.50 -9.81
C LEU A 135 -5.41 -11.69 -10.82
N PRO A 136 -4.51 -12.33 -11.59
CA PRO A 136 -3.82 -11.62 -12.66
C PRO A 136 -4.89 -11.06 -13.60
N VAL A 137 -4.79 -9.76 -13.92
CA VAL A 137 -5.61 -9.16 -14.98
C VAL A 137 -5.31 -9.98 -16.23
N SER A 138 -6.23 -10.85 -16.61
CA SER A 138 -6.16 -11.57 -17.88
C SER A 138 -5.84 -10.54 -18.95
N ALA A 139 -4.70 -10.71 -19.62
CA ALA A 139 -4.27 -9.80 -20.67
C ALA A 139 -5.45 -9.58 -21.64
N PRO A 140 -5.74 -8.34 -22.07
CA PRO A 140 -6.74 -8.14 -23.10
C PRO A 140 -6.33 -8.96 -24.31
N ASN A 141 -7.24 -9.84 -24.75
CA ASN A 141 -7.05 -10.64 -25.96
C ASN A 141 -6.67 -9.70 -27.12
N SER A 142 -5.65 -10.15 -27.85
CA SER A 142 -5.03 -9.58 -29.04
C SER A 142 -5.98 -8.87 -30.01
#